data_AF-A0A395N9F5-F1
#
_entry.id   AF-A0A395N9F5-F1
#
_cell.length_a   1.000
_cell.length_b   1.000
_cell.length_c   1.000
_cell.angle_alpha   90.00
_cell.angle_beta   90.00
_cell.angle_gamma   90.00
#
_symmetry.space_group_name_H-M   'P 1'
#
loop_
_entity.id
_entity.type
_entity.pdbx_description
1 polymer ?
#
loop_
_entity_poly.entity_id
_entity_poly.type
_entity_poly.pdbx_seq_one_letter_code
_entity_poly.pdbx_strand_id
1 'polypeptide(L)'
;MPKATTPTAVRPGRRHNPLEDDVLATGILRNKPTKRKSKDVEESEETFVDSKASKNILRIGRELMEEENAERPVTKPTVDSFGYDSRFGEEEEQKAYDEDEAWGDDDDMVEDVEVDPEDLETYRKFMGDEEDDDLLKHGWDLKPSGEPQGESINLADLILEKIAAHEAAQAGGVDVRAPDDDYELPPKVVEVYTKIGEILSRYKSGPLPKPFKILPTIPHWEDIIDVTKPENWTPNACYQATRIFVSAKPGVVQRFLEMVILERVREDIYDTKKLNVHLFNSLKKALYKPAAFFKGFLFPLIGSGTCTLREAHIISAVLARVSIPVLHSAAAIKGLCDIAAQEASQGSEGGGATNIFIKTLLEKKYALPYQAIDALVFHFLRFRAEDPASARAGDSMTVIMGGSDFRAKLPVIWHQSLLAFAQRYKGDITEDQREALLDLLLTHGHSSIGPEVRRELLAGRGRGIPLEPQGMALDGDDTMVMDA
;
A
#
# COMPACT_ATOMS: atom_id res chain seq x y z
N MET A 1 80.51 30.22 -24.61
CA MET A 1 79.78 31.11 -25.55
C MET A 1 78.43 30.49 -25.88
N PRO A 2 77.41 31.31 -26.23
CA PRO A 2 75.97 31.01 -26.12
C PRO A 2 75.26 30.82 -27.49
N LYS A 3 73.90 30.72 -27.42
CA LYS A 3 72.86 30.82 -28.48
C LYS A 3 72.48 29.48 -29.15
N ALA A 4 71.24 29.19 -29.55
CA ALA A 4 70.07 30.03 -29.84
C ALA A 4 68.75 29.24 -29.70
N THR A 5 67.68 30.01 -29.52
CA THR A 5 66.24 29.68 -29.41
C THR A 5 65.61 29.11 -30.68
N THR A 6 64.73 28.11 -30.57
CA THR A 6 63.84 27.65 -31.65
C THR A 6 62.42 28.21 -31.51
N PRO A 7 61.70 28.46 -32.62
CA PRO A 7 60.52 29.32 -32.65
C PRO A 7 59.18 28.57 -32.50
N THR A 8 58.21 29.27 -31.93
CA THR A 8 56.79 28.93 -31.77
C THR A 8 56.09 28.78 -33.13
N ALA A 9 55.41 27.66 -33.36
CA ALA A 9 54.49 27.48 -34.49
C ALA A 9 53.05 27.29 -33.99
N VAL A 10 52.16 28.11 -34.54
CA VAL A 10 50.75 28.30 -34.17
C VAL A 10 49.89 27.09 -34.57
N ARG A 11 49.05 26.61 -33.65
CA ARG A 11 48.01 25.60 -33.92
C ARG A 11 46.93 26.19 -34.85
N PRO A 12 46.61 25.58 -36.01
CA PRO A 12 45.50 26.04 -36.83
C PRO A 12 44.16 25.63 -36.21
N GLY A 13 43.34 26.64 -35.87
CA GLY A 13 41.97 26.44 -35.42
C GLY A 13 41.12 25.79 -36.51
N ARG A 14 40.37 24.76 -36.12
CA ARG A 14 39.43 24.00 -36.94
C ARG A 14 38.28 24.92 -37.36
N ARG A 15 38.37 25.54 -38.54
CA ARG A 15 37.24 26.24 -39.15
C ARG A 15 36.38 25.18 -39.85
N HIS A 16 35.10 25.11 -39.51
CA HIS A 16 34.12 24.28 -40.22
C HIS A 16 33.99 24.80 -41.66
N ASN A 17 34.24 23.93 -42.64
CA ASN A 17 33.85 24.21 -44.02
C ASN A 17 32.35 23.96 -44.18
N PRO A 18 31.66 24.71 -45.07
CA PRO A 18 30.25 24.48 -45.36
C PRO A 18 30.05 23.11 -46.02
N LEU A 19 28.96 22.46 -45.64
CA LEU A 19 28.65 21.05 -45.92
C LEU A 19 28.55 20.71 -47.42
N GLU A 20 28.36 21.72 -48.27
CA GLU A 20 28.30 21.59 -49.72
C GLU A 20 29.65 21.18 -50.34
N ASP A 21 30.77 21.66 -49.78
CA ASP A 21 32.12 21.33 -50.26
C ASP A 21 32.52 19.88 -49.91
N ASP A 22 32.05 19.35 -48.78
CA ASP A 22 32.32 17.97 -48.36
C ASP A 22 31.52 16.93 -49.19
N VAL A 23 30.31 17.29 -49.65
CA VAL A 23 29.46 16.42 -50.47
C VAL A 23 29.97 16.35 -51.92
N LEU A 24 30.52 17.45 -52.44
CA LEU A 24 31.19 17.46 -53.75
C LEU A 24 32.53 16.71 -53.74
N ALA A 25 33.26 16.76 -52.62
CA ALA A 25 34.56 16.10 -52.49
C ALA A 25 34.46 14.57 -52.32
N THR A 26 33.39 14.05 -51.71
CA THR A 26 33.32 12.64 -51.31
C THR A 26 32.58 11.72 -52.29
N GLY A 27 31.72 12.24 -53.17
CA GLY A 27 31.02 11.44 -54.19
C GLY A 27 30.16 10.29 -53.62
N ILE A 28 29.32 9.68 -54.46
CA ILE A 28 28.34 8.67 -54.02
C ILE A 28 29.02 7.33 -53.71
N LEU A 29 29.29 7.07 -52.43
CA LEU A 29 29.94 5.83 -51.96
C LEU A 29 28.97 4.64 -51.99
N ARG A 30 29.11 3.77 -52.99
CA ARG A 30 28.50 2.42 -53.06
C ARG A 30 29.21 1.47 -52.09
N ASN A 31 28.50 1.00 -51.07
CA ASN A 31 28.95 -0.09 -50.20
C ASN A 31 28.98 -1.42 -50.96
N LYS A 32 30.14 -2.10 -50.98
CA LYS A 32 30.29 -3.50 -51.41
C LYS A 32 30.89 -4.30 -50.26
N PRO A 33 30.30 -5.44 -49.84
CA PRO A 33 30.79 -6.19 -48.69
C PRO A 33 31.93 -7.15 -49.10
N THR A 34 33.00 -7.21 -48.31
CA THR A 34 34.08 -8.19 -48.46
C THR A 34 33.90 -9.40 -47.54
N LYS A 35 33.98 -10.59 -48.15
CA LYS A 35 33.85 -11.95 -47.59
C LYS A 35 34.75 -12.24 -46.37
N ARG A 36 34.19 -12.94 -45.37
CA ARG A 36 34.94 -13.66 -44.32
C ARG A 36 35.28 -15.09 -44.77
N LYS A 37 36.43 -15.58 -44.30
CA LYS A 37 36.95 -16.95 -44.51
C LYS A 37 36.62 -17.79 -43.27
N SER A 38 36.10 -19.00 -43.48
CA SER A 38 35.70 -19.97 -42.47
C SER A 38 36.88 -20.80 -41.95
N LYS A 39 36.80 -21.23 -40.68
CA LYS A 39 37.46 -22.45 -40.19
C LYS A 39 36.66 -23.03 -39.01
N ASP A 40 36.15 -24.24 -39.22
CA ASP A 40 35.54 -25.16 -38.23
C ASP A 40 36.56 -25.71 -37.23
N VAL A 41 36.14 -25.96 -35.98
CA VAL A 41 35.78 -27.30 -35.44
C VAL A 41 35.43 -27.19 -33.93
N GLU A 42 34.19 -27.62 -33.64
CA GLU A 42 33.55 -28.30 -32.48
C GLU A 42 33.83 -27.97 -30.99
N GLU A 43 32.71 -27.62 -30.33
CA GLU A 43 32.18 -27.99 -29.00
C GLU A 43 33.14 -28.22 -27.82
N SER A 44 33.16 -27.26 -26.89
CA SER A 44 32.62 -27.39 -25.51
C SER A 44 33.27 -26.34 -24.62
N GLU A 45 32.51 -25.33 -24.20
CA GLU A 45 32.57 -24.64 -22.89
C GLU A 45 31.82 -23.30 -22.99
N GLU A 46 30.87 -23.13 -22.07
CA GLU A 46 30.13 -21.90 -21.82
C GLU A 46 31.08 -20.71 -21.82
N THR A 47 30.89 -19.79 -22.77
CA THR A 47 31.78 -18.63 -22.93
C THR A 47 31.54 -17.64 -21.80
N PHE A 48 32.21 -17.85 -20.67
CA PHE A 48 32.30 -16.89 -19.59
C PHE A 48 33.00 -15.62 -20.11
N VAL A 49 32.40 -14.45 -19.91
CA VAL A 49 32.98 -13.18 -20.34
C VAL A 49 34.29 -12.95 -19.56
N ASP A 50 35.42 -12.92 -20.27
CA ASP A 50 36.74 -12.71 -19.65
C ASP A 50 36.73 -11.44 -18.78
N SER A 51 37.37 -11.52 -17.61
CA SER A 51 37.52 -10.46 -16.62
C SER A 51 37.96 -9.11 -17.21
N LYS A 52 38.76 -9.12 -18.29
CA LYS A 52 39.14 -7.91 -19.03
C LYS A 52 38.02 -7.35 -19.88
N ALA A 53 37.22 -8.21 -20.53
CA ALA A 53 36.04 -7.79 -21.27
C ALA A 53 34.98 -7.21 -20.32
N SER A 54 34.74 -7.84 -19.17
CA SER A 54 33.84 -7.28 -18.14
C SER A 54 34.29 -5.93 -17.61
N LYS A 55 35.58 -5.74 -17.33
CA LYS A 55 36.12 -4.42 -16.92
C LYS A 55 35.96 -3.36 -18.01
N ASN A 56 36.11 -3.75 -19.28
CA ASN A 56 35.94 -2.82 -20.39
C ASN A 56 34.47 -2.44 -20.60
N ILE A 57 33.55 -3.40 -20.46
CA ILE A 57 32.10 -3.17 -20.53
C ILE A 57 31.65 -2.22 -19.41
N LEU A 58 32.11 -2.44 -18.17
CA LEU A 58 31.79 -1.56 -17.05
C LEU A 58 32.36 -0.15 -17.21
N ARG A 59 33.55 -0.01 -17.81
CA ARG A 59 34.14 1.29 -18.12
C ARG A 59 33.32 2.05 -19.16
N ILE A 60 32.94 1.37 -20.25
CA ILE A 60 32.10 1.97 -21.32
C ILE A 60 30.72 2.34 -20.77
N GLY A 61 30.12 1.50 -19.93
CA GLY A 61 28.84 1.82 -19.28
C GLY A 61 28.91 3.04 -18.35
N ARG A 62 30.04 3.26 -17.67
CA ARG A 62 30.26 4.46 -16.85
C ARG A 62 30.41 5.71 -17.69
N GLU A 63 31.13 5.62 -18.81
CA GLU A 63 31.36 6.73 -19.74
C GLU A 63 30.06 7.18 -20.42
N LEU A 64 29.20 6.22 -20.81
CA LEU A 64 27.87 6.51 -21.37
C LEU A 64 26.92 7.19 -20.37
N MET A 65 26.91 6.75 -19.10
CA MET A 65 26.13 7.42 -18.06
C MET A 65 26.61 8.84 -17.79
N GLU A 66 27.91 9.08 -17.87
CA GLU A 66 28.51 10.41 -17.65
C GLU A 66 28.20 11.35 -18.84
N GLU A 67 28.20 10.85 -20.08
CA GLU A 67 27.71 11.60 -21.25
C GLU A 67 26.21 11.88 -21.17
N GLU A 68 25.36 10.91 -20.82
CA GLU A 68 23.90 11.13 -20.69
C GLU A 68 23.59 12.17 -19.60
N ASN A 69 24.32 12.13 -18.49
CA ASN A 69 24.13 13.10 -17.39
C ASN A 69 24.69 14.49 -17.73
N ALA A 70 25.69 14.58 -18.62
CA ALA A 70 26.22 15.85 -19.12
C ALA A 70 25.32 16.48 -20.21
N GLU A 71 24.53 15.68 -20.93
CA GLU A 71 23.61 16.13 -21.98
C GLU A 71 22.19 16.48 -21.48
N ARG A 72 21.85 16.25 -20.21
CA ARG A 72 20.61 16.74 -19.60
C ARG A 72 20.81 18.18 -19.08
N PRO A 73 20.36 19.24 -19.78
CA PRO A 73 20.41 20.58 -19.22
C PRO A 73 19.46 20.67 -18.03
N VAL A 74 20.04 20.93 -16.85
CA VAL A 74 19.32 21.40 -15.67
C VAL A 74 18.59 22.70 -16.05
N THR A 75 17.28 22.62 -16.25
CA THR A 75 16.42 23.80 -16.47
C THR A 75 16.39 24.63 -15.19
N LYS A 76 17.25 25.65 -15.13
CA LYS A 76 17.09 26.75 -14.16
C LYS A 76 15.83 27.53 -14.52
N PRO A 77 14.95 27.88 -13.57
CA PRO A 77 13.80 28.73 -13.87
C PRO A 77 14.31 30.11 -14.29
N THR A 78 14.05 30.49 -15.53
CA THR A 78 14.33 31.82 -16.06
C THR A 78 13.29 32.79 -15.53
N VAL A 79 13.74 33.80 -14.79
CA VAL A 79 12.94 34.94 -14.34
C VAL A 79 12.50 35.73 -15.57
N ASP A 80 11.18 35.82 -15.80
CA ASP A 80 10.59 36.51 -16.94
C ASP A 80 10.67 38.03 -16.74
N SER A 81 11.30 38.73 -17.68
CA SER A 81 11.65 40.17 -17.60
C SER A 81 10.50 41.11 -17.98
N PHE A 82 9.24 40.64 -18.02
CA PHE A 82 8.08 41.46 -18.38
C PHE A 82 6.83 41.23 -17.51
N GLY A 83 7.02 40.83 -16.24
CA GLY A 83 5.96 40.72 -15.23
C GLY A 83 5.74 42.01 -14.42
N TYR A 84 4.50 42.49 -14.42
CA TYR A 84 4.01 43.82 -14.00
C TYR A 84 3.98 44.12 -12.48
N ASP A 85 4.61 43.34 -11.59
CA ASP A 85 4.40 43.46 -10.12
C ASP A 85 5.59 44.02 -9.31
N SER A 86 6.60 44.60 -9.97
CA SER A 86 7.68 45.34 -9.29
C SER A 86 7.28 46.80 -9.02
N ARG A 87 6.30 47.02 -8.14
CA ARG A 87 6.00 48.33 -7.55
C ARG A 87 5.71 48.15 -6.07
N PHE A 88 6.45 48.91 -5.24
CA PHE A 88 6.48 48.95 -3.77
C PHE A 88 7.35 47.84 -3.15
N GLY A 89 8.48 48.06 -2.50
CA GLY A 89 9.20 49.25 -2.03
C GLY A 89 10.17 48.75 -0.94
N GLU A 90 11.46 49.07 -1.06
CA GLU A 90 12.54 48.69 -0.13
C GLU A 90 12.37 49.35 1.25
N GLU A 91 12.78 48.64 2.31
CA GLU A 91 13.58 49.22 3.40
C GLU A 91 14.37 48.10 4.12
N GLU A 92 15.69 48.26 4.13
CA GLU A 92 16.67 47.41 4.80
C GLU A 92 16.67 47.64 6.32
N GLU A 93 16.84 46.58 7.12
CA GLU A 93 17.63 46.70 8.34
C GLU A 93 18.37 45.40 8.68
N GLN A 94 19.68 45.54 8.83
CA GLN A 94 20.68 44.51 9.03
C GLN A 94 20.91 44.27 10.53
N LYS A 95 20.77 43.02 10.99
CA LYS A 95 21.36 42.55 12.26
C LYS A 95 21.92 41.13 12.14
N ALA A 96 23.21 41.02 12.45
CA ALA A 96 23.94 39.78 12.73
C ALA A 96 23.85 39.43 14.23
N TYR A 97 24.24 38.19 14.58
CA TYR A 97 24.17 37.45 15.86
C TYR A 97 22.79 36.80 16.11
N ASP A 98 22.61 35.51 16.42
CA ASP A 98 23.47 34.47 16.99
C ASP A 98 23.05 33.07 16.49
N GLU A 99 24.01 32.15 16.52
CA GLU A 99 23.90 30.71 16.33
C GLU A 99 23.34 30.09 17.64
N ASP A 100 22.08 29.61 17.64
CA ASP A 100 21.56 28.46 18.40
C ASP A 100 20.00 28.45 18.49
N GLU A 101 19.42 27.26 18.27
CA GLU A 101 18.04 26.83 18.60
C GLU A 101 16.81 27.47 17.92
N ALA A 102 16.30 26.81 16.87
CA ALA A 102 14.86 26.52 16.70
C ALA A 102 14.62 25.54 15.55
N TRP A 103 14.52 24.25 15.86
CA TRP A 103 13.90 23.27 14.96
C TRP A 103 12.40 23.58 14.87
N GLY A 104 11.99 24.19 13.76
CA GLY A 104 10.61 24.55 13.49
C GLY A 104 10.37 24.77 12.01
N ASP A 105 10.38 23.70 11.24
CA ASP A 105 9.43 23.50 10.14
C ASP A 105 9.41 22.00 9.80
N ASP A 106 8.33 21.31 10.14
CA ASP A 106 8.04 19.92 9.78
C ASP A 106 6.63 19.93 9.17
N ASP A 107 6.54 20.54 7.99
CA ASP A 107 5.51 20.29 7.00
C ASP A 107 6.27 20.10 5.67
N ASP A 108 5.89 19.07 4.91
CA ASP A 108 6.44 18.69 3.60
C ASP A 108 7.74 17.85 3.51
N MET A 109 8.00 16.96 4.48
CA MET A 109 8.71 15.72 4.15
C MET A 109 7.70 14.71 3.59
N VAL A 110 7.48 14.78 2.28
CA VAL A 110 6.93 13.65 1.50
C VAL A 110 7.98 12.56 1.54
N GLU A 111 7.92 11.72 2.58
CA GLU A 111 8.70 10.50 2.66
C GLU A 111 8.18 9.60 1.54
N ASP A 112 9.00 9.37 0.52
CA ASP A 112 8.68 8.49 -0.60
C ASP A 112 8.14 7.17 -0.05
N VAL A 113 6.89 6.86 -0.39
CA VAL A 113 6.24 5.60 -0.02
C VAL A 113 6.93 4.50 -0.84
N GLU A 114 8.02 3.96 -0.31
CA GLU A 114 8.60 2.71 -0.78
C GLU A 114 7.52 1.64 -0.65
N VAL A 115 7.00 1.20 -1.79
CA VAL A 115 6.05 0.08 -1.85
C VAL A 115 6.80 -1.15 -1.38
N ASP A 116 6.45 -1.64 -0.20
CA ASP A 116 7.02 -2.83 0.41
C ASP A 116 6.73 -4.05 -0.50
N PRO A 117 7.67 -4.99 -0.69
CA PRO A 117 7.40 -6.23 -1.41
C PRO A 117 6.17 -6.99 -0.89
N GLU A 118 5.83 -6.90 0.41
CA GLU A 118 4.59 -7.49 0.97
C GLU A 118 3.31 -6.80 0.47
N ASP A 119 3.37 -5.51 0.15
CA ASP A 119 2.25 -4.77 -0.45
C ASP A 119 2.04 -5.18 -1.90
N LEU A 120 3.13 -5.54 -2.58
CA LEU A 120 3.14 -6.09 -3.93
C LEU A 120 2.60 -7.53 -3.94
N GLU A 121 2.88 -8.34 -2.92
CA GLU A 121 2.21 -9.63 -2.70
C GLU A 121 0.73 -9.47 -2.40
N THR A 122 0.35 -8.44 -1.64
CA THR A 122 -1.05 -8.11 -1.42
C THR A 122 -1.72 -7.71 -2.74
N TYR A 123 -1.03 -6.96 -3.60
CA TYR A 123 -1.48 -6.65 -4.96
C TYR A 123 -1.65 -7.91 -5.81
N ARG A 124 -0.68 -8.83 -5.83
CA ARG A 124 -0.75 -10.12 -6.55
C ARG A 124 -1.90 -11.00 -6.05
N LYS A 125 -2.07 -11.09 -4.73
CA LYS A 125 -3.17 -11.84 -4.10
C LYS A 125 -4.54 -11.21 -4.38
N PHE A 126 -4.59 -9.89 -4.58
CA PHE A 126 -5.84 -9.15 -4.79
C PHE A 126 -6.23 -9.05 -6.27
N MET A 127 -5.26 -8.90 -7.18
CA MET A 127 -5.51 -8.85 -8.62
C MET A 127 -5.60 -10.23 -9.27
N GLY A 128 -5.27 -11.31 -8.55
CA GLY A 128 -5.11 -12.63 -9.18
C GLY A 128 -3.83 -12.63 -10.02
N ASP A 129 -3.23 -13.81 -10.22
CA ASP A 129 -2.14 -13.90 -11.19
C ASP A 129 -2.68 -13.49 -12.56
N GLU A 130 -2.01 -12.55 -13.23
CA GLU A 130 -2.23 -12.24 -14.65
C GLU A 130 -1.94 -13.46 -15.58
N GLU A 131 -1.72 -14.65 -15.01
CA GLU A 131 -1.49 -15.90 -15.72
C GLU A 131 -2.79 -16.62 -16.15
N ASP A 132 -3.96 -16.20 -15.66
CA ASP A 132 -5.27 -16.76 -16.04
C ASP A 132 -5.99 -16.00 -17.17
N ASP A 133 -5.33 -15.04 -17.83
CA ASP A 133 -5.81 -14.50 -19.10
C ASP A 133 -5.48 -15.48 -20.25
N ASP A 134 -6.32 -16.50 -20.39
CA ASP A 134 -6.34 -17.46 -21.52
C ASP A 134 -6.35 -16.77 -22.90
N LEU A 135 -6.71 -15.48 -22.95
CA LEU A 135 -6.68 -14.62 -24.14
C LEU A 135 -5.27 -14.20 -24.59
N LEU A 136 -4.29 -14.12 -23.69
CA LEU A 136 -2.90 -13.77 -24.03
C LEU A 136 -2.09 -14.99 -24.49
N LYS A 137 -2.47 -16.19 -24.01
CA LYS A 137 -1.88 -17.47 -24.42
C LYS A 137 -2.37 -17.92 -25.79
N HIS A 138 -3.65 -17.69 -26.07
CA HIS A 138 -4.28 -18.06 -27.32
C HIS A 138 -4.67 -16.80 -28.09
N GLY A 139 -3.72 -16.26 -28.87
CA GLY A 139 -4.01 -15.21 -29.85
C GLY A 139 -5.25 -15.55 -30.71
N TRP A 140 -5.82 -14.53 -31.35
CA TRP A 140 -7.17 -14.46 -31.95
C TRP A 140 -7.60 -15.55 -32.96
N ASP A 141 -6.78 -16.56 -33.22
CA ASP A 141 -7.09 -17.70 -34.09
C ASP A 141 -7.05 -19.01 -33.29
N LEU A 142 -8.19 -19.40 -32.71
CA LEU A 142 -8.41 -20.70 -32.04
C LEU A 142 -8.27 -21.89 -33.02
N LYS A 143 -7.03 -22.32 -33.31
CA LYS A 143 -6.75 -23.64 -33.91
C LYS A 143 -5.53 -24.31 -33.28
N PRO A 144 -5.67 -25.53 -32.72
CA PRO A 144 -4.51 -26.33 -32.35
C PRO A 144 -3.90 -26.91 -33.64
N SER A 145 -2.65 -26.56 -33.94
CA SER A 145 -1.89 -27.18 -35.02
C SER A 145 -0.66 -27.88 -34.44
N GLY A 146 -0.66 -29.22 -34.47
CA GLY A 146 0.53 -30.04 -34.23
C GLY A 146 0.25 -31.32 -33.45
N GLU A 147 0.38 -32.48 -34.11
CA GLU A 147 0.34 -33.83 -33.52
C GLU A 147 1.59 -34.14 -32.66
N PRO A 148 1.51 -35.11 -31.73
CA PRO A 148 2.43 -35.22 -30.59
C PRO A 148 3.74 -35.89 -31.00
N GLN A 149 4.86 -35.21 -30.72
CA GLN A 149 6.18 -35.78 -30.93
C GLN A 149 6.81 -36.10 -29.57
N GLY A 150 7.12 -37.38 -29.40
CA GLY A 150 7.94 -38.09 -28.41
C GLY A 150 8.37 -37.37 -27.12
N GLU A 151 8.13 -38.06 -26.00
CA GLU A 151 8.66 -37.79 -24.65
C GLU A 151 10.10 -37.24 -24.67
N SER A 152 10.24 -35.93 -24.75
CA SER A 152 11.44 -35.23 -24.30
C SER A 152 11.29 -35.08 -22.80
N ILE A 153 12.20 -35.71 -22.06
CA ILE A 153 12.33 -35.54 -20.61
C ILE A 153 12.41 -34.04 -20.33
N ASN A 154 11.37 -33.48 -19.71
CA ASN A 154 11.27 -32.06 -19.42
C ASN A 154 12.36 -31.68 -18.41
N LEU A 155 13.22 -30.75 -18.80
CA LEU A 155 14.23 -30.18 -17.91
C LEU A 155 13.59 -29.61 -16.63
N ALA A 156 12.36 -29.09 -16.75
CA ALA A 156 11.56 -28.57 -15.65
C ALA A 156 11.23 -29.65 -14.60
N ASP A 157 10.90 -30.88 -15.03
CA ASP A 157 10.61 -31.99 -14.10
C ASP A 157 11.89 -32.46 -13.40
N LEU A 158 13.03 -32.46 -14.11
CA LEU A 158 14.33 -32.80 -13.54
C LEU A 158 14.87 -31.71 -12.59
N ILE A 159 14.49 -30.44 -12.83
CA ILE A 159 14.76 -29.31 -11.93
C ILE A 159 13.85 -29.38 -10.70
N LEU A 160 12.56 -29.68 -10.85
CA LEU A 160 11.63 -29.87 -9.74
C LEU A 160 12.02 -31.06 -8.86
N GLU A 161 12.43 -32.17 -9.45
CA GLU A 161 12.93 -33.35 -8.72
C GLU A 161 14.23 -33.03 -7.96
N LYS A 162 15.15 -32.27 -8.57
CA LYS A 162 16.38 -31.81 -7.89
C LYS A 162 16.12 -30.78 -6.80
N ILE A 163 15.15 -29.88 -6.97
CA ILE A 163 14.74 -28.93 -5.93
C ILE A 163 14.10 -29.70 -4.78
N ALA A 164 13.21 -30.65 -5.05
CA ALA A 164 12.61 -31.49 -4.01
C ALA A 164 13.65 -32.35 -3.27
N ALA A 165 14.64 -32.90 -3.96
CA ALA A 165 15.73 -33.65 -3.34
C ALA A 165 16.66 -32.75 -2.50
N HIS A 166 16.91 -31.52 -2.94
CA HIS A 166 17.68 -30.52 -2.19
C HIS A 166 16.92 -30.01 -0.97
N GLU A 167 15.63 -29.74 -1.11
CA GLU A 167 14.73 -29.39 -0.01
C GLU A 167 14.59 -30.53 0.99
N ALA A 168 14.49 -31.79 0.55
CA ALA A 168 14.46 -32.95 1.45
C ALA A 168 15.80 -33.13 2.20
N ALA A 169 16.94 -32.86 1.54
CA ALA A 169 18.25 -32.87 2.19
C ALA A 169 18.43 -31.70 3.18
N GLN A 170 17.76 -30.57 2.94
CA GLN A 170 17.82 -29.37 3.79
C GLN A 170 16.75 -29.38 4.89
N ALA A 171 15.64 -30.11 4.70
CA ALA A 171 14.60 -30.38 5.69
C ALA A 171 15.05 -31.41 6.75
N GLY A 172 16.10 -32.18 6.49
CA GLY A 172 16.78 -33.02 7.49
C GLY A 172 17.56 -32.24 8.57
N GLY A 173 17.55 -30.91 8.51
CA GLY A 173 18.19 -30.01 9.49
C GLY A 173 17.26 -28.98 10.12
N VAL A 174 15.94 -29.06 9.87
CA VAL A 174 14.94 -28.24 10.57
C VAL A 174 14.29 -29.13 11.61
N ASP A 175 14.96 -29.20 12.76
CA ASP A 175 14.32 -29.56 14.00
C ASP A 175 13.08 -28.66 14.12
N VAL A 176 11.89 -29.24 14.03
CA VAL A 176 10.65 -28.58 14.46
C VAL A 176 10.75 -28.51 15.97
N ARG A 177 11.61 -27.59 16.41
CA ARG A 177 11.78 -27.23 17.79
C ARG A 177 10.44 -26.62 18.18
N ALA A 178 9.78 -27.26 19.14
CA ALA A 178 8.84 -26.58 20.01
C ALA A 178 9.41 -25.19 20.37
N PRO A 179 8.58 -24.15 20.59
CA PRO A 179 9.12 -22.86 21.01
C PRO A 179 10.13 -23.12 22.13
N ASP A 180 11.34 -22.58 21.96
CA ASP A 180 12.35 -22.61 23.01
C ASP A 180 11.80 -21.79 24.18
N ASP A 181 10.95 -22.42 25.02
CA ASP A 181 10.31 -21.84 26.20
C ASP A 181 11.34 -21.47 27.29
N ASP A 182 12.62 -21.76 27.07
CA ASP A 182 13.73 -21.48 27.99
C ASP A 182 14.81 -20.56 27.36
N TYR A 183 14.44 -19.56 26.56
CA TYR A 183 15.39 -18.47 26.24
C TYR A 183 15.55 -17.54 27.46
N GLU A 184 16.46 -17.90 28.35
CA GLU A 184 16.80 -17.05 29.49
C GLU A 184 17.63 -15.84 29.04
N LEU A 185 17.05 -14.64 29.20
CA LEU A 185 17.75 -13.38 28.95
C LEU A 185 18.97 -13.26 29.87
N PRO A 186 20.15 -12.89 29.34
CA PRO A 186 21.33 -12.67 30.18
C PRO A 186 21.04 -11.67 31.30
N PRO A 187 21.52 -11.89 32.54
CA PRO A 187 21.15 -11.07 33.70
C PRO A 187 21.51 -9.59 33.52
N LYS A 188 22.59 -9.31 32.77
CA LYS A 188 22.99 -7.95 32.43
C LYS A 188 21.98 -7.23 31.52
N VAL A 189 21.34 -7.95 30.59
CA VAL A 189 20.30 -7.40 29.73
C VAL A 189 19.09 -7.06 30.58
N VAL A 190 18.68 -7.99 31.47
CA VAL A 190 17.58 -7.78 32.40
C VAL A 190 17.82 -6.54 33.27
N GLU A 191 18.99 -6.41 33.89
CA GLU A 191 19.34 -5.24 34.72
C GLU A 191 19.28 -3.91 33.95
N VAL A 192 19.79 -3.89 32.71
CA VAL A 192 19.81 -2.67 31.88
C VAL A 192 18.41 -2.27 31.44
N TYR A 193 17.61 -3.22 30.95
CA TYR A 193 16.25 -2.93 30.47
C TYR A 193 15.26 -2.69 31.61
N THR A 194 15.47 -3.27 32.79
CA THR A 194 14.71 -2.92 34.00
C THR A 194 14.88 -1.43 34.35
N LYS A 195 16.12 -0.94 34.35
CA LYS A 195 16.42 0.50 34.57
C LYS A 195 15.83 1.38 33.48
N ILE A 196 15.78 0.91 32.23
CA ILE A 196 15.12 1.63 31.13
C ILE A 196 13.61 1.72 31.38
N GLY A 197 12.96 0.64 31.83
CA GLY A 197 11.54 0.66 32.21
C GLY A 197 11.23 1.71 33.29
N GLU A 198 12.09 1.81 34.32
CA GLU A 198 11.99 2.87 35.33
C GLU A 198 12.07 4.29 34.74
N ILE A 199 12.95 4.50 33.76
CA ILE A 199 13.06 5.78 33.04
C ILE A 199 11.79 6.05 32.22
N LEU A 200 11.27 5.05 31.49
CA LEU A 200 10.07 5.19 30.64
C LEU A 200 8.81 5.48 31.45
N SER A 201 8.74 5.01 32.70
CA SER A 201 7.64 5.30 33.64
C SER A 201 7.54 6.76 34.07
N ARG A 202 8.62 7.54 33.93
CA ARG A 202 8.67 8.97 34.30
C ARG A 202 8.97 9.88 33.11
N TYR A 203 9.12 9.30 31.93
CA TYR A 203 9.53 10.01 30.72
C TYR A 203 8.49 11.07 30.31
N LYS A 204 8.97 12.23 29.89
CA LYS A 204 8.13 13.35 29.40
C LYS A 204 8.65 13.89 28.09
N SER A 205 9.93 14.22 28.05
CA SER A 205 10.63 14.79 26.89
C SER A 205 12.10 14.36 26.90
N GLY A 206 12.79 14.60 25.79
CA GLY A 206 14.21 14.32 25.62
C GLY A 206 14.51 13.09 24.74
N PRO A 207 15.79 12.75 24.54
CA PRO A 207 16.15 11.58 23.76
C PRO A 207 15.92 10.29 24.56
N LEU A 208 15.32 9.28 23.92
CA LEU A 208 15.25 7.94 24.50
C LEU A 208 16.64 7.29 24.62
N PRO A 209 16.87 6.44 25.64
CA PRO A 209 18.15 5.74 25.81
C PRO A 209 18.57 4.97 24.56
N LYS A 210 19.87 4.98 24.24
CA LYS A 210 20.42 4.26 23.07
C LYS A 210 20.05 2.76 23.04
N PRO A 211 20.08 2.01 24.17
CA PRO A 211 19.69 0.60 24.15
C PRO A 211 18.23 0.39 23.74
N PHE A 212 17.34 1.32 24.09
CA PHE A 212 15.94 1.25 23.67
C PHE A 212 15.77 1.53 22.17
N LYS A 213 16.57 2.44 21.60
CA LYS A 213 16.49 2.78 20.17
C LYS A 213 16.88 1.62 19.24
N ILE A 214 17.77 0.74 19.69
CA ILE A 214 18.21 -0.43 18.90
C ILE A 214 17.29 -1.65 19.07
N LEU A 215 16.31 -1.56 19.97
CA LEU A 215 15.43 -2.68 20.34
C LEU A 215 14.74 -3.35 19.14
N PRO A 216 14.19 -2.63 18.14
CA PRO A 216 13.54 -3.27 17.00
C PRO A 216 14.47 -4.04 16.06
N THR A 217 15.79 -3.87 16.20
CA THR A 217 16.81 -4.57 15.39
C THR A 217 17.30 -5.86 16.07
N ILE A 218 17.04 -6.00 17.37
CA ILE A 218 17.54 -7.12 18.17
C ILE A 218 16.63 -8.36 17.95
N PRO A 219 17.20 -9.56 17.73
CA PRO A 219 16.44 -10.81 17.77
C PRO A 219 15.82 -11.02 19.16
N HIS A 220 14.61 -11.59 19.24
CA HIS A 220 13.91 -11.78 20.52
C HIS A 220 13.67 -10.47 21.29
N TRP A 221 13.39 -9.37 20.56
CA TRP A 221 13.06 -8.09 21.18
C TRP A 221 11.76 -8.14 22.00
N GLU A 222 10.88 -9.10 21.71
CA GLU A 222 9.61 -9.35 22.42
C GLU A 222 9.87 -9.65 23.91
N ASP A 223 10.77 -10.59 24.21
CA ASP A 223 11.13 -10.90 25.61
C ASP A 223 11.78 -9.70 26.32
N ILE A 224 12.56 -8.91 25.58
CA ILE A 224 13.29 -7.75 26.12
C ILE A 224 12.33 -6.60 26.42
N ILE A 225 11.31 -6.38 25.58
CA ILE A 225 10.33 -5.30 25.80
C ILE A 225 9.48 -5.58 27.03
N ASP A 226 9.15 -6.84 27.29
CA ASP A 226 8.37 -7.23 28.48
C ASP A 226 9.11 -6.93 29.78
N VAL A 227 10.44 -7.09 29.80
CA VAL A 227 11.29 -6.68 30.95
C VAL A 227 11.15 -5.19 31.26
N THR A 228 10.90 -4.35 30.25
CA THR A 228 10.74 -2.90 30.45
C THR A 228 9.37 -2.50 30.99
N LYS A 229 8.46 -3.46 31.19
CA LYS A 229 7.11 -3.26 31.75
C LYS A 229 6.29 -2.21 30.99
N PRO A 230 5.86 -2.50 29.74
CA PRO A 230 5.16 -1.54 28.89
C PRO A 230 3.88 -0.97 29.49
N GLU A 231 3.22 -1.69 30.41
CA GLU A 231 2.04 -1.26 31.15
C GLU A 231 2.29 0.00 32.00
N ASN A 232 3.52 0.16 32.49
CA ASN A 232 3.92 1.28 33.34
C ASN A 232 4.46 2.48 32.56
N TRP A 233 4.47 2.42 31.22
CA TRP A 233 4.99 3.50 30.42
C TRP A 233 4.08 4.74 30.44
N THR A 234 4.73 5.91 30.42
CA THR A 234 4.01 7.16 30.19
C THR A 234 3.45 7.21 28.77
N PRO A 235 2.33 7.90 28.53
CA PRO A 235 1.81 8.13 27.18
C PRO A 235 2.85 8.74 26.22
N ASN A 236 3.72 9.60 26.73
CA ASN A 236 4.82 10.23 25.99
C ASN A 236 5.86 9.19 25.56
N ALA A 237 6.18 8.23 26.43
CA ALA A 237 7.08 7.13 26.11
C ALA A 237 6.48 6.22 25.04
N CYS A 238 5.19 5.87 25.15
CA CYS A 238 4.48 5.10 24.13
C CYS A 238 4.57 5.78 22.75
N TYR A 239 4.35 7.10 22.68
CA TYR A 239 4.47 7.83 21.42
C TYR A 239 5.86 7.73 20.79
N GLN A 240 6.92 7.95 21.58
CA GLN A 240 8.29 7.89 21.08
C GLN A 240 8.73 6.46 20.76
N ALA A 241 8.26 5.47 21.52
CA ALA A 241 8.45 4.06 21.21
C ALA A 241 7.80 3.71 19.88
N THR A 242 6.55 4.09 19.65
CA THR A 242 5.88 3.85 18.36
C THR A 242 6.66 4.48 17.20
N ARG A 243 7.20 5.70 17.33
CA ARG A 243 8.02 6.30 16.28
C ARG A 243 9.26 5.48 15.93
N ILE A 244 9.91 4.87 16.92
CA ILE A 244 11.09 4.02 16.72
C ILE A 244 10.67 2.69 16.09
N PHE A 245 9.64 2.04 16.62
CA PHE A 245 9.19 0.73 16.16
C PHE A 245 8.58 0.78 14.75
N VAL A 246 7.88 1.85 14.38
CA VAL A 246 7.28 2.00 13.04
C VAL A 246 8.33 2.05 11.93
N SER A 247 9.57 2.47 12.21
CA SER A 247 10.66 2.40 11.23
C SER A 247 11.22 0.98 11.00
N ALA A 248 10.81 -0.01 11.79
CA ALA A 248 11.27 -1.39 11.66
C ALA A 248 10.48 -2.19 10.61
N LYS A 249 10.82 -3.47 10.46
CA LYS A 249 10.13 -4.39 9.53
C LYS A 249 8.63 -4.55 9.88
N PRO A 250 7.73 -4.69 8.90
CA PRO A 250 6.28 -4.78 9.15
C PRO A 250 5.87 -5.82 10.20
N GLY A 251 6.48 -7.01 10.19
CA GLY A 251 6.21 -8.06 11.19
C GLY A 251 6.56 -7.66 12.63
N VAL A 252 7.66 -6.91 12.83
CA VAL A 252 8.06 -6.38 14.14
C VAL A 252 7.05 -5.31 14.60
N VAL A 253 6.64 -4.43 13.68
CA VAL A 253 5.65 -3.37 13.99
C VAL A 253 4.31 -3.98 14.37
N GLN A 254 3.87 -5.00 13.63
CA GLN A 254 2.61 -5.71 13.90
C GLN A 254 2.58 -6.24 15.33
N ARG A 255 3.62 -6.98 15.74
CA ARG A 255 3.74 -7.53 17.10
C ARG A 255 3.82 -6.45 18.18
N PHE A 256 4.57 -5.37 17.93
CA PHE A 256 4.63 -4.24 18.86
C PHE A 256 3.27 -3.56 19.06
N LEU A 257 2.49 -3.40 17.97
CA LEU A 257 1.15 -2.83 18.07
C LEU A 257 0.20 -3.76 18.82
N GLU A 258 0.31 -5.07 18.59
CA GLU A 258 -0.52 -6.10 19.23
C GLU A 258 -0.24 -6.21 20.73
N MET A 259 1.03 -6.35 21.13
CA MET A 259 1.42 -6.59 22.53
C MET A 259 1.39 -5.32 23.39
N VAL A 260 1.77 -4.16 22.83
CA VAL A 260 1.99 -2.95 23.64
C VAL A 260 0.90 -1.91 23.43
N ILE A 261 0.68 -1.49 22.18
CA ILE A 261 -0.17 -0.32 21.91
C ILE A 261 -1.66 -0.66 22.02
N LEU A 262 -2.06 -1.86 21.60
CA LEU A 262 -3.46 -2.29 21.66
C LEU A 262 -3.97 -2.30 23.09
N GLU A 263 -3.30 -3.01 24.00
CA GLU A 263 -3.71 -3.09 25.40
C GLU A 263 -3.69 -1.71 26.07
N ARG A 264 -2.61 -0.94 25.86
CA ARG A 264 -2.47 0.39 26.46
C ARG A 264 -3.57 1.36 26.05
N VAL A 265 -3.99 1.33 24.78
CA VAL A 265 -5.08 2.20 24.28
C VAL A 265 -6.41 1.79 24.90
N ARG A 266 -6.67 0.48 25.05
CA ARG A 266 -7.90 -0.03 25.64
C ARG A 266 -8.02 0.35 27.11
N GLU A 267 -6.94 0.21 27.87
CA GLU A 267 -6.89 0.64 29.27
C GLU A 267 -7.15 2.14 29.44
N ASP A 268 -6.50 3.00 28.66
CA ASP A 268 -6.66 4.46 28.78
C ASP A 268 -8.11 4.90 28.45
N ILE A 269 -8.74 4.26 27.46
CA ILE A 269 -10.15 4.48 27.11
C ILE A 269 -11.07 3.93 28.18
N TYR A 270 -10.75 2.79 28.78
CA TYR A 270 -11.54 2.22 29.86
C TYR A 270 -11.52 3.13 31.09
N ASP A 271 -10.36 3.66 31.48
CA ASP A 271 -10.21 4.48 32.69
C ASP A 271 -10.73 5.89 32.50
N THR A 272 -10.28 6.58 31.45
CA THR A 272 -10.55 8.02 31.28
C THR A 272 -11.80 8.32 30.45
N LYS A 273 -12.36 7.29 29.78
CA LYS A 273 -13.42 7.40 28.75
C LYS A 273 -13.09 8.33 27.58
N LYS A 274 -11.83 8.75 27.48
CA LYS A 274 -11.21 9.56 26.43
C LYS A 274 -9.89 8.89 26.06
N LEU A 275 -9.20 9.40 25.05
CA LEU A 275 -7.86 8.92 24.71
C LEU A 275 -6.86 10.07 24.87
N ASN A 276 -5.75 9.78 25.56
CA ASN A 276 -4.65 10.71 25.67
C ASN A 276 -4.13 11.14 24.29
N VAL A 277 -3.78 12.42 24.12
CA VAL A 277 -3.29 12.98 22.86
C VAL A 277 -2.01 12.28 22.37
N HIS A 278 -1.12 11.87 23.28
CA HIS A 278 0.10 11.16 22.90
C HIS A 278 -0.17 9.74 22.38
N LEU A 279 -1.16 9.04 22.95
CA LEU A 279 -1.62 7.75 22.42
C LEU A 279 -2.40 7.92 21.11
N PHE A 280 -3.19 9.00 20.98
CA PHE A 280 -3.82 9.33 19.69
C PHE A 280 -2.77 9.59 18.60
N ASN A 281 -1.71 10.32 18.93
CA ASN A 281 -0.60 10.57 18.01
C ASN A 281 0.23 9.30 17.75
N SER A 282 0.34 8.36 18.71
CA SER A 282 1.00 7.08 18.48
C SER A 282 0.24 6.26 17.44
N LEU A 283 -1.09 6.21 17.52
CA LEU A 283 -1.93 5.57 16.48
C LEU A 283 -1.80 6.26 15.12
N LYS A 284 -1.74 7.60 15.09
CA LYS A 284 -1.47 8.32 13.83
C LYS A 284 -0.14 7.93 13.19
N LYS A 285 0.92 7.77 14.00
CA LYS A 285 2.24 7.36 13.51
C LYS A 285 2.29 5.87 13.15
N ALA A 286 1.57 5.02 13.88
CA ALA A 286 1.43 3.60 13.55
C ALA A 286 0.83 3.36 12.15
N LEU A 287 -0.08 4.23 11.71
CA LEU A 287 -0.69 4.17 10.39
C LEU A 287 0.25 4.47 9.22
N TYR A 288 1.49 4.89 9.47
CA TYR A 288 2.49 5.04 8.39
C TYR A 288 2.90 3.68 7.82
N LYS A 289 2.66 2.59 8.57
CA LYS A 289 2.72 1.21 8.07
C LYS A 289 1.32 0.57 8.16
N PRO A 290 0.45 0.80 7.16
CA PRO A 290 -0.96 0.42 7.22
C PRO A 290 -1.18 -1.10 7.33
N ALA A 291 -0.39 -1.93 6.63
CA ALA A 291 -0.49 -3.38 6.72
C ALA A 291 -0.32 -3.91 8.16
N ALA A 292 0.71 -3.41 8.86
CA ALA A 292 0.99 -3.75 10.26
C ALA A 292 -0.10 -3.20 11.19
N PHE A 293 -0.61 -1.99 10.94
CA PHE A 293 -1.69 -1.41 11.73
C PHE A 293 -2.98 -2.22 11.63
N PHE A 294 -3.40 -2.63 10.44
CA PHE A 294 -4.64 -3.39 10.29
C PHE A 294 -4.54 -4.78 10.93
N LYS A 295 -3.46 -5.52 10.66
CA LYS A 295 -3.26 -6.88 11.20
C LYS A 295 -2.94 -6.91 12.70
N GLY A 296 -2.17 -5.94 13.20
CA GLY A 296 -1.68 -5.92 14.59
C GLY A 296 -2.53 -5.10 15.55
N PHE A 297 -3.35 -4.17 15.06
CA PHE A 297 -4.17 -3.31 15.91
C PHE A 297 -5.66 -3.41 15.61
N LEU A 298 -6.10 -3.12 14.37
CA LEU A 298 -7.53 -3.00 14.07
C LEU A 298 -8.26 -4.35 14.12
N PHE A 299 -7.72 -5.39 13.46
CA PHE A 299 -8.37 -6.70 13.42
C PHE A 299 -8.40 -7.40 14.78
N PRO A 300 -7.31 -7.44 15.58
CA PRO A 300 -7.37 -8.03 16.91
C PRO A 300 -8.31 -7.27 17.85
N LEU A 301 -8.39 -5.94 17.72
CA LEU A 301 -9.33 -5.14 18.50
C LEU A 301 -10.77 -5.58 18.26
N ILE A 302 -11.17 -5.70 16.99
CA ILE A 302 -12.54 -6.07 16.61
C ILE A 302 -12.79 -7.55 16.91
N GLY A 303 -11.93 -8.44 16.41
CA GLY A 303 -12.06 -9.89 16.56
C GLY A 303 -11.98 -10.39 18.01
N SER A 304 -11.53 -9.58 18.96
CA SER A 304 -11.64 -9.89 20.39
C SER A 304 -13.09 -9.92 20.90
N GLY A 305 -14.07 -9.44 20.13
CA GLY A 305 -15.49 -9.39 20.50
C GLY A 305 -15.82 -8.42 21.65
N THR A 306 -14.82 -7.71 22.17
CA THR A 306 -14.93 -6.81 23.33
C THR A 306 -14.76 -5.34 22.93
N CYS A 307 -14.76 -5.03 21.63
CA CYS A 307 -14.66 -3.68 21.10
C CYS A 307 -15.94 -2.88 21.40
N THR A 308 -15.79 -1.81 22.17
CA THR A 308 -16.90 -0.92 22.53
C THR A 308 -17.13 0.16 21.47
N LEU A 309 -18.36 0.70 21.41
CA LEU A 309 -18.70 1.79 20.49
C LEU A 309 -17.83 3.05 20.70
N ARG A 310 -17.35 3.29 21.93
CA ARG A 310 -16.47 4.44 22.23
C ARG A 310 -15.08 4.23 21.67
N GLU A 311 -14.50 3.05 21.85
CA GLU A 311 -13.21 2.70 21.25
C GLU A 311 -13.27 2.83 19.73
N ALA A 312 -14.31 2.26 19.12
CA ALA A 312 -14.54 2.36 17.67
C ALA A 312 -14.65 3.80 17.19
N HIS A 313 -15.37 4.68 17.91
CA HIS A 313 -15.48 6.10 17.54
C HIS A 313 -14.13 6.85 17.63
N ILE A 314 -13.35 6.61 18.67
CA ILE A 314 -12.04 7.27 18.84
C ILE A 314 -11.05 6.81 17.77
N ILE A 315 -10.97 5.51 17.51
CA ILE A 315 -10.01 4.94 16.58
C ILE A 315 -10.39 5.25 15.13
N SER A 316 -11.69 5.23 14.82
CA SER A 316 -12.18 5.66 13.51
C SER A 316 -11.88 7.14 13.21
N ALA A 317 -11.80 8.00 14.23
CA ALA A 317 -11.32 9.37 14.05
C ALA A 317 -9.83 9.45 13.67
N VAL A 318 -9.00 8.50 14.10
CA VAL A 318 -7.60 8.40 13.63
C VAL A 318 -7.58 8.01 12.15
N LEU A 319 -8.31 6.96 11.77
CA LEU A 319 -8.41 6.50 10.38
C LEU A 319 -8.94 7.59 9.45
N ALA A 320 -9.94 8.37 9.88
CA ALA A 320 -10.49 9.48 9.12
C ALA A 320 -9.46 10.59 8.84
N ARG A 321 -8.53 10.85 9.77
CA ARG A 321 -7.54 11.95 9.66
C ARG A 321 -6.28 11.58 8.90
N VAL A 322 -5.86 10.32 8.90
CA VAL A 322 -4.62 9.88 8.25
C VAL A 322 -4.91 9.44 6.81
N SER A 323 -4.05 9.78 5.87
CA SER A 323 -4.12 9.25 4.50
C SER A 323 -3.62 7.81 4.48
N ILE A 324 -4.40 6.90 3.92
CA ILE A 324 -4.09 5.47 3.85
C ILE A 324 -4.06 5.07 2.37
N PRO A 325 -3.06 4.31 1.90
CA PRO A 325 -3.05 3.84 0.52
C PRO A 325 -4.30 2.99 0.18
N VAL A 326 -4.69 3.02 -1.09
CA VAL A 326 -5.95 2.45 -1.58
C VAL A 326 -6.00 0.94 -1.39
N LEU A 327 -4.90 0.23 -1.68
CA LEU A 327 -4.82 -1.22 -1.61
C LEU A 327 -4.98 -1.73 -0.18
N HIS A 328 -4.26 -1.13 0.78
CA HIS A 328 -4.40 -1.47 2.19
C HIS A 328 -5.80 -1.18 2.70
N SER A 329 -6.41 -0.08 2.24
CA SER A 329 -7.78 0.26 2.60
C SER A 329 -8.79 -0.76 2.05
N ALA A 330 -8.61 -1.22 0.81
CA ALA A 330 -9.46 -2.24 0.21
C ALA A 330 -9.33 -3.60 0.93
N ALA A 331 -8.10 -4.01 1.23
CA ALA A 331 -7.83 -5.23 2.02
C ALA A 331 -8.40 -5.11 3.43
N ALA A 332 -8.30 -3.94 4.07
CA ALA A 332 -8.87 -3.67 5.38
C ALA A 332 -10.41 -3.77 5.36
N ILE A 333 -11.07 -3.16 4.38
CA ILE A 333 -12.53 -3.25 4.23
C ILE A 333 -12.97 -4.70 4.09
N LYS A 334 -12.32 -5.47 3.21
CA LYS A 334 -12.63 -6.90 3.03
C LYS A 334 -12.45 -7.68 4.33
N GLY A 335 -11.31 -7.49 5.02
CA GLY A 335 -11.05 -8.13 6.31
C GLY A 335 -12.07 -7.76 7.39
N LEU A 336 -12.52 -6.50 7.44
CA LEU A 336 -13.59 -6.08 8.35
C LEU A 336 -14.93 -6.75 8.03
N CYS A 337 -15.27 -6.89 6.74
CA CYS A 337 -16.48 -7.61 6.32
C CYS A 337 -16.43 -9.10 6.71
N ASP A 338 -15.27 -9.75 6.52
CA ASP A 338 -15.06 -11.16 6.86
C ASP A 338 -15.12 -11.39 8.38
N ILE A 339 -14.43 -10.58 9.19
CA ILE A 339 -14.48 -10.65 10.67
C ILE A 339 -15.92 -10.42 11.15
N ALA A 340 -16.59 -9.41 10.59
CA ALA A 340 -17.96 -9.14 10.98
C ALA A 340 -18.92 -10.29 10.63
N ALA A 341 -18.62 -11.08 9.58
CA ALA A 341 -19.40 -12.26 9.24
C ALA A 341 -19.16 -13.41 10.24
N GLN A 342 -17.91 -13.57 10.69
CA GLN A 342 -17.57 -14.51 11.76
C GLN A 342 -18.26 -14.15 13.08
N GLU A 343 -18.24 -12.87 13.47
CA GLU A 343 -18.91 -12.39 14.69
C GLU A 343 -20.43 -12.56 14.65
N ALA A 344 -21.05 -12.30 13.49
CA ALA A 344 -22.49 -12.49 13.30
C ALA A 344 -22.89 -13.97 13.49
N SER A 345 -22.06 -14.91 13.00
CA SER A 345 -22.30 -16.34 13.20
C SER A 345 -22.18 -16.78 14.67
N GLN A 346 -21.42 -16.04 15.48
CA GLN A 346 -21.20 -16.31 16.90
C GLN A 346 -22.21 -15.60 17.82
N GLY A 347 -23.18 -14.85 17.26
CA GLY A 347 -24.22 -14.15 18.03
C GLY A 347 -23.70 -12.98 18.87
N SER A 348 -22.51 -12.48 18.56
CA SER A 348 -21.91 -11.34 19.28
C SER A 348 -22.48 -10.02 18.76
N GLU A 349 -22.84 -9.11 19.67
CA GLU A 349 -23.30 -7.73 19.39
C GLU A 349 -22.22 -6.82 18.74
N GLY A 350 -21.07 -7.37 18.33
CA GLY A 350 -19.93 -6.68 17.71
C GLY A 350 -20.23 -5.97 16.38
N GLY A 351 -21.36 -6.29 15.74
CA GLY A 351 -21.74 -5.69 14.46
C GLY A 351 -21.83 -4.15 14.47
N GLY A 352 -22.17 -3.53 15.61
CA GLY A 352 -22.25 -2.08 15.73
C GLY A 352 -20.91 -1.36 15.60
N ALA A 353 -19.85 -1.90 16.22
CA ALA A 353 -18.51 -1.29 16.22
C ALA A 353 -17.85 -1.40 14.85
N THR A 354 -17.96 -2.56 14.20
CA THR A 354 -17.35 -2.80 12.88
C THR A 354 -17.96 -1.91 11.79
N ASN A 355 -19.27 -1.63 11.86
CA ASN A 355 -19.95 -0.72 10.93
C ASN A 355 -19.44 0.73 11.01
N ILE A 356 -18.93 1.18 12.17
CA ILE A 356 -18.30 2.51 12.30
C ILE A 356 -17.03 2.55 11.45
N PHE A 357 -16.19 1.51 11.54
CA PHE A 357 -14.95 1.43 10.76
C PHE A 357 -15.22 1.33 9.26
N ILE A 358 -16.15 0.46 8.85
CA ILE A 358 -16.56 0.33 7.45
C ILE A 358 -17.05 1.69 6.91
N LYS A 359 -17.93 2.39 7.64
CA LYS A 359 -18.38 3.73 7.24
C LYS A 359 -17.20 4.69 7.05
N THR A 360 -16.27 4.75 8.02
CA THR A 360 -15.16 5.70 7.93
C THR A 360 -14.19 5.40 6.78
N LEU A 361 -13.99 4.13 6.43
CA LEU A 361 -13.19 3.75 5.26
C LEU A 361 -13.93 4.03 3.95
N LEU A 362 -15.25 3.85 3.89
CA LEU A 362 -16.06 4.24 2.73
C LEU A 362 -16.05 5.76 2.50
N GLU A 363 -16.06 6.55 3.58
CA GLU A 363 -16.00 8.02 3.52
C GLU A 363 -14.66 8.56 2.99
N LYS A 364 -13.61 7.72 2.89
CA LYS A 364 -12.37 8.05 2.17
C LYS A 364 -12.55 8.13 0.66
N LYS A 365 -13.63 7.57 0.11
CA LYS A 365 -14.01 7.65 -1.32
C LYS A 365 -12.92 7.16 -2.29
N TYR A 366 -12.15 6.16 -1.88
CA TYR A 366 -11.16 5.53 -2.76
C TYR A 366 -11.81 4.79 -3.94
N ALA A 367 -11.01 4.49 -4.96
CA ALA A 367 -11.40 3.55 -6.00
C ALA A 367 -11.16 2.15 -5.47
N LEU A 368 -12.23 1.42 -5.14
CA LEU A 368 -12.11 0.08 -4.60
C LEU A 368 -12.06 -0.95 -5.73
N PRO A 369 -11.20 -1.97 -5.62
CA PRO A 369 -11.29 -3.15 -6.47
C PRO A 369 -12.64 -3.87 -6.35
N TYR A 370 -13.06 -4.55 -7.42
CA TYR A 370 -14.36 -5.24 -7.44
C TYR A 370 -14.52 -6.28 -6.34
N GLN A 371 -13.47 -7.02 -5.96
CA GLN A 371 -13.57 -7.99 -4.86
C GLN A 371 -13.93 -7.34 -3.52
N ALA A 372 -13.47 -6.11 -3.25
CA ALA A 372 -13.82 -5.39 -2.03
C ALA A 372 -15.26 -4.87 -2.08
N ILE A 373 -15.73 -4.48 -3.27
CA ILE A 373 -17.12 -4.07 -3.51
C ILE A 373 -18.05 -5.26 -3.33
N ASP A 374 -17.73 -6.40 -3.91
CA ASP A 374 -18.50 -7.64 -3.77
C ASP A 374 -18.58 -8.04 -2.28
N ALA A 375 -17.46 -7.99 -1.55
CA ALA A 375 -17.43 -8.24 -0.10
C ALA A 375 -18.34 -7.28 0.70
N LEU A 376 -18.38 -5.99 0.34
CA LEU A 376 -19.29 -5.01 0.93
C LEU A 376 -20.76 -5.34 0.63
N VAL A 377 -21.07 -5.73 -0.60
CA VAL A 377 -22.43 -6.14 -0.97
C VAL A 377 -22.85 -7.36 -0.15
N PHE A 378 -22.00 -8.39 -0.07
CA PHE A 378 -22.26 -9.56 0.77
C PHE A 378 -22.44 -9.19 2.26
N HIS A 379 -21.62 -8.26 2.77
CA HIS A 379 -21.75 -7.74 4.13
C HIS A 379 -23.11 -7.08 4.38
N PHE A 380 -23.65 -6.32 3.43
CA PHE A 380 -24.99 -5.74 3.59
C PHE A 380 -26.11 -6.78 3.44
N LEU A 381 -25.99 -7.68 2.47
CA LEU A 381 -27.01 -8.70 2.20
C LEU A 381 -27.15 -9.75 3.31
N ARG A 382 -26.13 -9.94 4.17
CA ARG A 382 -26.23 -10.87 5.31
C ARG A 382 -27.36 -10.53 6.27
N PHE A 383 -27.67 -9.24 6.42
CA PHE A 383 -28.74 -8.78 7.30
C PHE A 383 -30.14 -9.10 6.74
N ARG A 384 -30.23 -9.55 5.47
CA ARG A 384 -31.47 -10.11 4.90
C ARG A 384 -31.85 -11.45 5.55
N ALA A 385 -30.88 -12.22 6.04
CA ALA A 385 -31.10 -13.57 6.58
C ALA A 385 -31.47 -13.60 8.08
N GLU A 386 -31.26 -12.49 8.79
CA GLU A 386 -31.69 -12.30 10.19
C GLU A 386 -33.21 -12.10 10.33
N ASP A 387 -33.96 -12.28 9.24
CA ASP A 387 -35.41 -12.28 9.19
C ASP A 387 -35.98 -13.62 9.75
N PRO A 388 -36.99 -13.60 10.64
CA PRO A 388 -37.41 -14.71 11.50
C PRO A 388 -38.08 -15.89 10.78
N ALA A 389 -38.14 -15.90 9.45
CA ALA A 389 -38.63 -17.02 8.66
C ALA A 389 -37.57 -18.12 8.46
N SER A 390 -36.28 -17.82 8.68
CA SER A 390 -35.17 -18.78 8.55
C SER A 390 -34.81 -19.49 9.86
N ALA A 391 -35.31 -19.00 11.00
CA ALA A 391 -35.25 -19.72 12.27
C ALA A 391 -36.10 -20.99 12.17
N ARG A 392 -35.44 -22.13 11.98
CA ARG A 392 -36.08 -23.44 11.98
C ARG A 392 -37.03 -23.54 13.18
N ALA A 393 -38.25 -24.01 12.92
CA ALA A 393 -39.39 -24.11 13.83
C ALA A 393 -39.20 -25.08 15.04
N GLY A 394 -37.99 -25.20 15.58
CA GLY A 394 -37.63 -26.10 16.68
C GLY A 394 -37.06 -25.43 17.94
N ASP A 395 -36.67 -24.15 17.89
CA ASP A 395 -36.01 -23.48 19.05
C ASP A 395 -36.91 -22.47 19.79
N SER A 396 -38.22 -22.57 19.57
CA SER A 396 -39.23 -21.65 20.12
C SER A 396 -39.58 -21.88 21.60
N MET A 397 -38.72 -22.55 22.39
CA MET A 397 -38.98 -22.80 23.82
C MET A 397 -38.02 -22.05 24.76
N THR A 398 -36.88 -21.54 24.29
CA THR A 398 -35.87 -20.91 25.16
C THR A 398 -35.97 -19.38 25.23
N VAL A 399 -36.76 -18.76 24.35
CA VAL A 399 -36.86 -17.29 24.19
C VAL A 399 -37.84 -16.62 25.16
N ILE A 400 -38.59 -17.38 25.97
CA ILE A 400 -39.70 -16.82 26.76
C ILE A 400 -39.25 -16.12 28.07
N MET A 401 -37.95 -16.12 28.43
CA MET A 401 -37.49 -15.51 29.71
C MET A 401 -36.52 -14.31 29.59
N GLY A 402 -36.44 -13.66 28.44
CA GLY A 402 -35.70 -12.40 28.31
C GLY A 402 -36.35 -11.52 27.25
N GLY A 403 -37.09 -10.50 27.65
CA GLY A 403 -37.85 -9.60 26.78
C GLY A 403 -37.00 -8.89 25.72
N SER A 404 -36.73 -9.58 24.62
CA SER A 404 -36.05 -9.06 23.43
C SER A 404 -37.08 -8.81 22.33
N ASP A 405 -38.02 -7.91 22.62
CA ASP A 405 -38.89 -7.28 21.61
C ASP A 405 -38.12 -6.19 20.81
N PHE A 406 -36.78 -6.35 20.68
CA PHE A 406 -35.93 -5.62 19.74
C PHE A 406 -36.08 -6.30 18.38
N ARG A 407 -37.24 -6.12 17.74
CA ARG A 407 -37.38 -6.34 16.28
C ARG A 407 -36.14 -5.75 15.60
N ALA A 408 -35.43 -6.56 14.81
CA ALA A 408 -34.17 -6.29 14.11
C ALA A 408 -34.10 -4.90 13.43
N LYS A 409 -33.94 -3.85 14.24
CA LYS A 409 -33.77 -2.46 13.78
C LYS A 409 -32.28 -2.23 13.72
N LEU A 410 -31.75 -2.29 12.50
CA LEU A 410 -30.35 -2.00 12.24
C LEU A 410 -30.02 -0.58 12.75
N PRO A 411 -28.85 -0.37 13.37
CA PRO A 411 -28.49 0.94 13.87
C PRO A 411 -28.37 1.97 12.74
N VAL A 412 -28.58 3.25 13.06
CA VAL A 412 -28.48 4.35 12.08
C VAL A 412 -27.12 4.37 11.36
N ILE A 413 -26.04 3.98 12.04
CA ILE A 413 -24.70 3.89 11.44
C ILE A 413 -24.63 2.91 10.26
N TRP A 414 -25.43 1.84 10.29
CA TRP A 414 -25.50 0.86 9.21
C TRP A 414 -26.21 1.46 7.99
N HIS A 415 -27.31 2.20 8.19
CA HIS A 415 -27.96 2.91 7.08
C HIS A 415 -27.06 4.02 6.52
N GLN A 416 -26.27 4.69 7.36
CA GLN A 416 -25.29 5.67 6.92
C GLN A 416 -24.12 5.03 6.15
N SER A 417 -23.63 3.86 6.55
CA SER A 417 -22.60 3.14 5.80
C SER A 417 -23.12 2.66 4.45
N LEU A 418 -24.36 2.15 4.39
CA LEU A 418 -25.02 1.78 3.14
C LEU A 418 -25.24 2.98 2.22
N LEU A 419 -25.61 4.15 2.77
CA LEU A 419 -25.73 5.39 2.00
C LEU A 419 -24.37 5.83 1.43
N ALA A 420 -23.31 5.82 2.23
CA ALA A 420 -21.97 6.16 1.76
C ALA A 420 -21.50 5.21 0.64
N PHE A 421 -21.83 3.92 0.76
CA PHE A 421 -21.60 2.94 -0.29
C PHE A 421 -22.37 3.28 -1.58
N ALA A 422 -23.68 3.48 -1.49
CA ALA A 422 -24.53 3.79 -2.64
C ALA A 422 -24.16 5.11 -3.32
N GLN A 423 -23.75 6.14 -2.59
CA GLN A 423 -23.35 7.42 -3.18
C GLN A 423 -22.09 7.29 -4.05
N ARG A 424 -21.13 6.46 -3.64
CA ARG A 424 -19.81 6.36 -4.29
C ARG A 424 -19.74 5.22 -5.31
N TYR A 425 -20.23 4.03 -4.97
CA TYR A 425 -20.00 2.80 -5.73
C TYR A 425 -21.23 2.31 -6.52
N LYS A 426 -22.26 3.15 -6.69
CA LYS A 426 -23.47 2.83 -7.47
C LYS A 426 -23.23 2.39 -8.93
N GLY A 427 -22.09 2.79 -9.52
CA GLY A 427 -21.67 2.42 -10.87
C GLY A 427 -20.81 1.16 -10.97
N ASP A 428 -20.34 0.66 -9.82
CA ASP A 428 -19.37 -0.45 -9.76
C ASP A 428 -20.01 -1.79 -9.36
N ILE A 429 -21.31 -1.80 -9.07
CA ILE A 429 -22.10 -2.99 -8.71
C ILE A 429 -22.79 -3.61 -9.94
N THR A 430 -23.06 -4.92 -9.90
CA THR A 430 -23.88 -5.59 -10.92
C THR A 430 -25.36 -5.32 -10.71
N GLU A 431 -26.19 -5.59 -11.73
CA GLU A 431 -27.64 -5.37 -11.62
C GLU A 431 -28.29 -6.33 -10.61
N ASP A 432 -27.89 -7.60 -10.59
CA ASP A 432 -28.34 -8.58 -9.59
C ASP A 432 -28.03 -8.13 -8.15
N GLN A 433 -26.83 -7.57 -7.94
CA GLN A 433 -26.45 -7.01 -6.63
C GLN A 433 -27.30 -5.79 -6.28
N ARG A 434 -27.60 -4.93 -7.25
CA ARG A 434 -28.46 -3.75 -7.07
C ARG A 434 -29.87 -4.17 -6.66
N GLU A 435 -30.48 -5.12 -7.38
CA GLU A 435 -31.81 -5.64 -7.07
C GLU A 435 -31.85 -6.25 -5.66
N ALA A 436 -30.85 -7.06 -5.30
CA ALA A 436 -30.76 -7.63 -3.96
C ALA A 436 -30.64 -6.57 -2.84
N LEU A 437 -29.91 -5.47 -3.08
CA LEU A 437 -29.82 -4.34 -2.14
C LEU A 437 -31.12 -3.53 -2.07
N LEU A 438 -31.86 -3.42 -3.18
CA LEU A 438 -33.18 -2.78 -3.19
C LEU A 438 -34.21 -3.60 -2.41
N ASP A 439 -34.18 -4.93 -2.54
CA ASP A 439 -35.00 -5.84 -1.74
C ASP A 439 -34.70 -5.70 -0.24
N LEU A 440 -33.42 -5.56 0.12
CA LEU A 440 -32.99 -5.32 1.50
C LEU A 440 -33.55 -4.00 2.08
N LEU A 441 -33.67 -2.95 1.26
CA LEU A 441 -34.28 -1.69 1.67
C LEU A 441 -35.79 -1.77 1.87
N LEU A 442 -36.48 -2.73 1.24
CA LEU A 442 -37.91 -2.94 1.45
C LEU A 442 -38.19 -3.53 2.83
N THR A 443 -37.33 -4.42 3.32
CA THR A 443 -37.48 -5.07 4.64
C THR A 443 -36.87 -4.24 5.77
N HIS A 444 -35.67 -3.71 5.59
CA HIS A 444 -34.91 -2.99 6.62
C HIS A 444 -34.66 -1.51 6.27
N GLY A 445 -35.58 -0.84 5.58
CA GLY A 445 -35.42 0.57 5.21
C GLY A 445 -35.58 1.55 6.40
N HIS A 446 -34.64 2.49 6.55
CA HIS A 446 -34.82 3.64 7.46
C HIS A 446 -35.74 4.71 6.83
N SER A 447 -36.57 5.37 7.64
CA SER A 447 -37.58 6.33 7.17
C SER A 447 -37.02 7.52 6.38
N SER A 448 -35.91 8.12 6.82
CA SER A 448 -35.26 9.24 6.14
C SER A 448 -34.15 8.83 5.16
N ILE A 449 -33.28 7.91 5.55
CA ILE A 449 -32.09 7.52 4.77
C ILE A 449 -32.46 6.52 3.66
N GLY A 450 -33.40 5.60 3.90
CA GLY A 450 -33.78 4.56 2.93
C GLY A 450 -34.21 5.10 1.56
N PRO A 451 -35.05 6.16 1.48
CA PRO A 451 -35.39 6.81 0.22
C PRO A 451 -34.17 7.38 -0.53
N GLU A 452 -33.18 7.92 0.18
CA GLU A 452 -31.95 8.43 -0.43
C GLU A 452 -31.07 7.30 -0.96
N VAL A 453 -30.90 6.21 -0.21
CA VAL A 453 -30.16 5.03 -0.67
C VAL A 453 -30.81 4.47 -1.94
N ARG A 454 -32.15 4.32 -1.95
CA ARG A 454 -32.89 3.87 -3.13
C ARG A 454 -32.68 4.78 -4.32
N ARG A 455 -32.72 6.11 -4.13
CA ARG A 455 -32.46 7.10 -5.20
C ARG A 455 -31.07 6.93 -5.79
N GLU A 456 -30.04 6.80 -4.94
CA GLU A 456 -28.66 6.65 -5.40
C GLU A 456 -28.43 5.30 -6.10
N LEU A 457 -29.00 4.21 -5.59
CA LEU A 457 -28.90 2.89 -6.22
C LEU A 457 -29.61 2.87 -7.59
N LEU A 458 -30.79 3.48 -7.73
CA LEU A 458 -31.47 3.56 -9.03
C LEU A 458 -30.78 4.51 -10.03
N ALA A 459 -30.05 5.51 -9.53
CA ALA A 459 -29.25 6.39 -10.37
C ALA A 459 -27.94 5.74 -10.88
N GLY A 460 -27.51 4.65 -10.24
CA GLY A 460 -26.37 3.87 -10.65
C GLY A 460 -26.64 3.03 -11.89
N ARG A 461 -25.57 2.65 -12.60
CA ARG A 461 -25.62 1.74 -13.75
C ARG A 461 -24.86 0.47 -13.42
N GLY A 462 -25.26 -0.65 -14.02
CA GLY A 462 -24.59 -1.93 -13.80
C GLY A 462 -23.16 -1.91 -14.35
N ARG A 463 -22.23 -2.54 -13.62
CA ARG A 463 -20.86 -2.79 -14.07
C ARG A 463 -20.87 -3.44 -15.46
N GLY A 464 -20.11 -2.86 -16.40
CA GLY A 464 -19.93 -3.44 -17.74
C GLY A 464 -21.05 -3.16 -18.74
N ILE A 465 -22.03 -2.31 -18.43
CA ILE A 465 -23.01 -1.83 -19.42
C ILE A 465 -22.39 -0.64 -20.16
N PRO A 466 -22.09 -0.76 -21.47
CA PRO A 466 -21.55 0.35 -22.25
C PRO A 466 -22.52 1.54 -22.22
N LEU A 467 -21.97 2.76 -22.21
CA LEU A 467 -22.77 3.94 -22.54
C LEU A 467 -23.37 3.70 -23.92
N GLU A 468 -24.70 3.61 -24.03
CA GLU A 468 -25.32 3.88 -25.32
C GLU A 468 -24.80 5.27 -25.72
N PRO A 469 -24.09 5.39 -26.86
CA PRO A 469 -23.69 6.70 -27.33
C PRO A 469 -24.99 7.48 -27.45
N GLN A 470 -25.11 8.58 -26.70
CA GLN A 470 -26.20 9.52 -26.88
C GLN A 470 -26.24 9.80 -28.37
N GLY A 471 -27.29 9.31 -29.04
CA GLY A 471 -27.47 9.48 -30.47
C GLY A 471 -27.25 10.95 -30.77
N MET A 472 -26.36 11.23 -31.73
CA MET A 472 -26.00 12.59 -32.16
C MET A 472 -27.25 13.44 -32.08
N ALA A 473 -27.23 14.46 -31.22
CA ALA A 473 -28.25 15.48 -31.25
C ALA A 473 -28.33 15.91 -32.72
N LEU A 474 -29.50 15.68 -33.33
CA LEU A 474 -29.83 16.13 -34.67
C LEU A 474 -29.61 17.64 -34.69
N ASP A 475 -28.41 18.06 -35.09
CA ASP A 475 -28.08 19.45 -35.31
C ASP A 475 -28.84 19.86 -36.56
N GLY A 476 -29.94 20.58 -36.33
CA GLY A 476 -30.84 21.06 -37.35
C GLY A 476 -30.22 22.24 -38.10
N ASP A 477 -29.24 21.96 -38.96
CA ASP A 477 -28.68 22.92 -39.89
C ASP A 477 -28.85 22.46 -41.34
N ASP A 478 -30.11 22.45 -41.80
CA ASP A 478 -30.46 22.47 -43.23
C ASP A 478 -30.55 23.94 -43.67
N THR A 479 -29.39 24.59 -43.83
CA THR A 479 -29.30 25.88 -44.54
C THR A 479 -28.80 25.70 -45.97
N MET A 480 -29.78 25.61 -46.88
CA MET A 480 -29.81 26.23 -48.21
C MET A 480 -28.56 26.09 -49.11
N VAL A 481 -28.54 25.03 -49.94
CA VAL A 481 -27.93 25.10 -51.27
C VAL A 481 -29.01 25.52 -52.26
N MET A 482 -29.07 26.81 -52.60
CA MET A 482 -29.74 27.25 -53.82
C MET A 482 -28.73 27.19 -54.96
N ASP A 483 -28.97 26.28 -55.90
CA ASP A 483 -28.30 26.22 -57.19
C ASP A 483 -28.56 27.49 -58.01
N ALA A 484 -27.53 27.96 -58.71
CA ALA A 484 -27.63 28.84 -59.88
C ALA A 484 -26.74 28.30 -61.00
#